data_AF-A0A963T179-F1
#
_entry.id   AF-A0A963T179-F1
#
_cell.length_a   1.000
_cell.length_b   1.000
_cell.length_c   1.000
_cell.angle_alpha   90.00
_cell.angle_beta   90.00
_cell.angle_gamma   90.00
#
_symmetry.space_group_name_H-M   'P 1'
#
loop_
_entity.id
_entity.type
_entity.pdbx_description
1 polymer ?
#
loop_
_entity_poly.entity_id
_entity_poly.type
_entity_poly.pdbx_seq_one_letter_code
_entity_poly.pdbx_strand_id
1 'polypeptide(L)'
;MTRNLDRYDFIGRTRQRNLQHSLRERRRLAVQALMEYSVKITRDGKTVDELVFDARPTLGQLVERAGSDATVVSIDSMKRSVLVAGRATESGK
;
A
#
# COMPACT_ATOMS: atom_id res chain seq x y z
N MET A 1 23.45 -44.39 -14.01
CA MET A 1 23.57 -43.65 -12.73
C MET A 1 23.17 -42.19 -12.95
N THR A 2 21.92 -41.80 -12.69
CA THR A 2 21.42 -40.40 -12.89
C THR A 2 20.28 -40.01 -11.95
N ARG A 3 20.06 -40.72 -10.83
CA ARG A 3 18.95 -40.41 -9.89
C ARG A 3 19.22 -39.22 -8.95
N ASN A 4 20.46 -38.74 -8.86
CA ASN A 4 20.82 -37.68 -7.93
C ASN A 4 20.68 -36.26 -8.51
N LEU A 5 20.75 -36.07 -9.85
CA LEU A 5 20.66 -34.72 -10.45
C LEU A 5 19.27 -34.09 -10.29
N ASP A 6 18.19 -34.86 -10.51
CA ASP A 6 16.80 -34.37 -10.43
C ASP A 6 16.42 -33.81 -9.06
N ARG A 7 17.00 -34.37 -8.00
CA ARG A 7 16.70 -33.98 -6.61
C ARG A 7 17.32 -32.64 -6.23
N TYR A 8 18.50 -32.33 -6.76
CA TYR A 8 19.14 -31.02 -6.58
C TYR A 8 18.38 -29.91 -7.34
N ASP A 9 17.87 -30.24 -8.53
CA ASP A 9 17.07 -29.32 -9.34
C ASP A 9 15.71 -28.98 -8.70
N PHE A 10 15.10 -29.91 -7.96
CA PHE A 10 13.83 -29.64 -7.26
C PHE A 10 14.00 -28.65 -6.10
N ILE A 11 15.06 -28.81 -5.30
CA ILE A 11 15.35 -27.93 -4.16
C ILE A 11 15.73 -26.53 -4.66
N GLY A 12 16.53 -26.44 -5.73
CA GLY A 12 16.89 -25.17 -6.37
C GLY A 12 15.67 -24.41 -6.89
N ARG A 13 14.80 -25.09 -7.66
CA ARG A 13 13.56 -24.50 -8.20
C ARG A 13 12.58 -24.05 -7.11
N THR A 14 12.49 -24.79 -6.00
CA THR A 14 11.62 -24.40 -4.87
C THR A 14 12.16 -23.21 -4.11
N ARG A 15 13.48 -23.14 -3.86
CA ARG A 15 14.11 -21.95 -3.28
C ARG A 15 13.95 -20.72 -4.16
N GLN A 16 14.13 -20.86 -5.48
CA GLN A 16 13.96 -19.77 -6.44
C GLN A 16 12.52 -19.23 -6.47
N ARG A 17 11.52 -20.12 -6.45
CA ARG A 17 10.10 -19.72 -6.33
C ARG A 17 9.82 -18.97 -5.03
N ASN A 18 10.33 -19.45 -3.90
CA ASN A 18 10.12 -18.80 -2.61
C ASN A 18 10.79 -17.41 -2.55
N LEU A 19 12.00 -17.28 -3.11
CA LEU A 19 12.67 -15.99 -3.24
C LEU A 19 11.86 -15.01 -4.10
N GLN A 20 11.40 -15.44 -5.27
CA GLN A 20 10.55 -14.60 -6.12
C GLN A 20 9.25 -14.20 -5.44
N HIS A 21 8.61 -15.11 -4.70
CA HIS A 21 7.42 -14.80 -3.92
C HIS A 21 7.71 -13.74 -2.85
N SER A 22 8.80 -13.89 -2.11
CA SER A 22 9.21 -12.91 -1.09
C SER A 22 9.49 -11.52 -1.68
N LEU A 23 10.09 -11.45 -2.87
CA LEU A 23 10.35 -10.19 -3.57
C LEU A 23 9.06 -9.53 -4.07
N ARG A 24 8.09 -10.32 -4.55
CA ARG A 24 6.77 -9.80 -4.95
C ARG A 24 6.01 -9.23 -3.77
N GLU A 25 6.02 -9.91 -2.62
CA GLU A 25 5.39 -9.42 -1.41
C GLU A 25 6.05 -8.14 -0.90
N ARG A 26 7.40 -8.08 -0.87
CA ARG A 26 8.11 -6.84 -0.52
C ARG A 26 7.77 -5.69 -1.47
N ARG A 27 7.70 -5.95 -2.77
CA ARG A 27 7.29 -4.94 -3.76
C ARG A 27 5.85 -4.49 -3.55
N ARG A 28 4.93 -5.40 -3.26
CA ARG A 28 3.53 -5.10 -2.96
C ARG A 28 3.41 -4.20 -1.73
N LEU A 29 4.11 -4.53 -0.65
CA LEU A 29 4.14 -3.74 0.57
C LEU A 29 4.74 -2.34 0.33
N ALA A 30 5.82 -2.25 -0.44
CA ALA A 30 6.44 -0.97 -0.78
C ALA A 30 5.51 -0.09 -1.64
N VAL A 31 4.79 -0.69 -2.60
CA VAL A 31 3.79 0.03 -3.40
C VAL A 31 2.63 0.50 -2.54
N GLN A 32 2.14 -0.34 -1.62
CA GLN A 32 1.07 0.04 -0.69
C GLN A 32 1.49 1.19 0.25
N ALA A 33 2.75 1.21 0.70
CA ALA A 33 3.28 2.30 1.52
C ALA A 33 3.35 3.66 0.79
N LEU A 34 3.28 3.64 -0.54
CA LEU A 34 3.29 4.83 -1.41
C LEU A 34 1.90 5.18 -1.94
N MET A 35 0.84 4.52 -1.45
CA MET A 35 -0.53 4.78 -1.85
C MET A 35 -1.25 5.55 -0.75
N GLU A 36 -1.88 6.65 -1.12
CA GLU A 36 -2.87 7.34 -0.29
C GLU A 36 -4.27 7.00 -0.82
N TYR A 37 -5.26 7.03 0.07
CA TYR A 37 -6.66 6.78 -0.25
C TYR A 37 -7.46 8.02 0.09
N SER A 38 -8.15 8.57 -0.90
CA SER A 38 -9.13 9.63 -0.70
C SER A 38 -10.52 9.02 -0.63
N VAL A 39 -11.29 9.39 0.39
CA VAL A 39 -12.67 8.95 0.58
C VAL A 39 -13.55 10.18 0.61
N LYS A 40 -14.44 10.29 -0.37
CA LYS A 40 -15.44 11.35 -0.42
C LYS A 40 -16.67 10.90 0.33
N ILE A 41 -17.09 11.68 1.31
CA ILE A 41 -18.26 11.42 2.13
C ILE A 41 -19.27 12.55 2.02
N THR A 42 -20.52 12.26 2.32
CA THR A 42 -21.57 13.25 2.48
C THR A 42 -22.43 12.89 3.68
N ARG A 43 -22.89 13.91 4.42
CA ARG A 43 -23.80 13.72 5.58
C ARG A 43 -25.23 14.14 5.27
N ASP A 44 -25.42 14.99 4.27
CA ASP A 44 -26.68 15.61 3.90
C ASP A 44 -27.09 15.32 2.44
N GLY A 45 -26.26 14.57 1.71
CA GLY A 45 -26.45 14.27 0.29
C GLY A 45 -26.12 15.46 -0.64
N LYS A 46 -25.60 16.57 -0.13
CA LYS A 46 -25.33 17.80 -0.89
C LYS A 46 -23.89 18.25 -0.74
N THR A 47 -23.38 18.32 0.49
CA THR A 47 -21.99 18.68 0.75
C THR A 47 -21.13 17.43 0.69
N VAL A 48 -20.02 17.53 -0.04
CA VAL A 48 -19.04 16.46 -0.18
C VAL A 48 -17.77 16.87 0.55
N ASP A 49 -17.42 16.11 1.58
CA ASP A 49 -16.16 16.25 2.30
C ASP A 49 -15.18 15.18 1.84
N GLU A 50 -13.89 15.52 1.84
CA GLU A 50 -12.82 14.61 1.44
C GLU A 50 -11.98 14.22 2.65
N LEU A 51 -11.85 12.91 2.89
CA LEU A 51 -11.01 12.33 3.93
C LEU A 51 -9.85 11.58 3.30
N VAL A 52 -8.62 11.96 3.66
CA VAL A 52 -7.40 11.31 3.17
C VAL A 52 -6.86 10.35 4.22
N PHE A 53 -6.46 9.16 3.75
CA PHE A 53 -5.89 8.08 4.54
C PHE A 53 -4.59 7.58 3.92
N ASP A 54 -3.57 7.40 4.76
CA ASP A 54 -2.24 6.90 4.36
C ASP A 54 -2.21 5.40 4.04
N ALA A 55 -3.28 4.70 4.36
CA ALA A 55 -3.47 3.28 4.08
C ALA A 55 -4.94 3.04 3.74
N ARG A 56 -5.25 1.87 3.16
CA ARG A 56 -6.62 1.52 2.82
C ARG A 56 -7.48 1.55 4.10
N PRO A 57 -8.47 2.44 4.19
CA PRO A 57 -9.25 2.59 5.42
C PRO A 57 -10.13 1.38 5.65
N THR A 58 -10.26 0.98 6.91
CA THR A 58 -11.26 -0.01 7.34
C THR A 58 -12.60 0.68 7.59
N LEU A 59 -13.70 -0.10 7.59
CA LEU A 59 -15.03 0.44 7.91
C LEU A 59 -15.07 1.12 9.28
N GLY A 60 -14.39 0.55 10.29
CA GLY A 60 -14.32 1.16 11.63
C GLY A 60 -13.66 2.54 11.63
N GLN A 61 -12.54 2.69 10.91
CA GLN A 61 -11.85 3.98 10.78
C GLN A 61 -12.67 5.02 10.00
N LEU A 62 -13.47 4.58 9.03
CA LEU A 62 -14.41 5.46 8.35
C LEU A 62 -15.48 5.95 9.31
N VAL A 63 -16.09 5.06 10.09
CA VAL A 63 -17.12 5.42 11.08
C VAL A 63 -16.54 6.33 12.17
N GLU A 64 -15.33 6.05 12.66
CA GLU A 64 -14.67 6.86 13.70
C GLU A 64 -14.41 8.30 13.22
N ARG A 65 -14.01 8.48 11.96
CA ARG A 65 -13.65 9.80 11.42
C ARG A 65 -14.83 10.56 10.80
N ALA A 66 -15.72 9.85 10.11
CA ALA A 66 -16.85 10.43 9.39
C ALA A 66 -18.15 10.46 10.21
N GLY A 67 -18.29 9.58 11.21
CA GLY A 67 -19.54 9.30 11.92
C GLY A 67 -20.34 8.20 11.23
N SER A 68 -21.21 7.52 11.99
CA SER A 68 -22.10 6.45 11.48
C SER A 68 -23.10 6.94 10.43
N ASP A 69 -23.40 8.23 10.45
CA ASP A 69 -24.45 8.84 9.64
C ASP A 69 -23.92 9.37 8.30
N ALA A 70 -22.60 9.29 8.08
CA ALA A 70 -21.97 9.70 6.84
C ALA A 70 -22.08 8.60 5.77
N THR A 71 -22.46 9.01 4.56
CA THR A 71 -22.51 8.15 3.37
C THR A 71 -21.23 8.32 2.55
N VAL A 72 -20.62 7.21 2.15
CA VAL A 72 -19.47 7.22 1.24
C VAL A 72 -19.95 7.37 -0.20
N VAL A 73 -19.43 8.38 -0.89
CA VAL A 73 -19.73 8.70 -2.29
C VAL A 73 -18.71 8.05 -3.23
N SER A 74 -17.42 8.18 -2.93
CA SER A 74 -16.35 7.55 -3.71
C SER A 74 -15.13 7.22 -2.86
N ILE A 75 -14.33 6.26 -3.32
CA ILE A 75 -13.03 5.92 -2.77
C ILE A 75 -12.03 5.89 -3.92
N ASP A 76 -11.05 6.77 -3.87
CA ASP A 76 -10.02 6.94 -4.87
C ASP A 76 -8.65 6.57 -4.28
N SER A 77 -7.79 5.91 -5.05
CA SER A 77 -6.40 5.64 -4.67
C SER A 77 -5.46 6.54 -5.44
N MET A 78 -4.59 7.25 -4.72
CA MET A 78 -3.63 8.20 -5.27
C MET A 78 -2.21 7.73 -4.95
N LYS A 79 -1.26 8.02 -5.85
CA LYS A 79 0.16 7.85 -5.53
C LYS A 79 0.59 9.00 -4.65
N ARG A 80 1.15 8.68 -3.48
CA ARG A 80 1.82 9.65 -2.62
C ARG A 80 2.97 10.27 -3.41
N SER A 81 2.93 11.59 -3.63
CA SER A 81 4.05 12.30 -4.24
C SER A 81 5.19 12.31 -3.22
N VAL A 82 6.23 11.51 -3.46
CA VAL A 82 7.48 11.63 -2.72
C VAL A 82 8.17 12.89 -3.26
N LEU A 83 7.80 14.07 -2.77
CA LEU A 83 8.71 15.19 -2.80
C LEU A 83 9.86 14.79 -1.87
N VAL A 84 10.90 14.24 -2.50
CA VAL A 84 12.18 13.93 -1.88
C VAL A 84 12.64 15.18 -1.15
N ALA A 85 12.56 15.15 0.18
CA ALA A 85 13.25 16.10 1.06
C ALA A 85 14.75 15.85 0.95
N GLY A 86 15.33 16.19 -0.20
CA GLY A 86 16.75 16.15 -0.49
C GLY A 86 17.25 17.56 -0.68
N ARG A 87 17.33 18.33 0.41
CA ARG A 87 18.11 19.58 0.56
C ARG A 87 17.84 20.15 1.96
N ALA A 88 18.67 19.79 2.93
CA ALA A 88 18.98 20.65 4.09
C ALA A 88 19.96 19.97 5.08
N THR A 89 21.11 19.45 4.64
CA THR A 89 22.25 19.24 5.55
C THR A 89 23.55 19.30 4.76
N GLU A 90 23.96 20.49 4.30
CA GLU A 90 25.36 20.80 3.96
C GLU A 90 25.50 22.32 3.84
N SER A 91 25.48 22.99 4.99
CA SER A 91 26.11 24.30 5.16
C SER A 91 26.55 24.36 6.62
N GLY A 92 27.87 24.28 6.84
CA GLY A 92 28.44 24.39 8.17
C GLY A 92 29.77 23.66 8.37
N LYS A 93 30.80 24.01 7.61
CA LYS A 93 32.00 24.70 8.12
C LYS A 93 33.05 24.90 7.05
#